data_AF-A0A7S0HL58-F1
#
_entry.id   AF-A0A7S0HL58-F1
#
_cell.length_a   1.000
_cell.length_b   1.000
_cell.length_c   1.000
_cell.angle_alpha   90.00
_cell.angle_beta   90.00
_cell.angle_gamma   90.00
#
_symmetry.space_group_name_H-M   'P 1'
#
loop_
_entity.id
_entity.type
_entity.pdbx_description
1 polymer ?
#
loop_
_entity_poly.entity_id
_entity_poly.type
_entity_poly.pdbx_seq_one_letter_code
_entity_poly.pdbx_strand_id
1 'polypeptide(L)'
;RVPLGKVPVMLRSEVCRLFGKYNKDIMDLKECPQDQGGYFVINGSEKVLLAQERRANNLVFVFKKTLGKFAYMAEVGSQVEKGNKPPSTLYMKLWNRENNARFGASVVLTLPYVRKEIPIVIVFRALGIESDREILEHIVYNLKDVQMMEALRPSLDE
;
A
#
# COMPACT_ATOMS: atom_id res chain seq x y z
N ARG A 1 -29.14 -1.97 -28.71
CA ARG A 1 -28.53 -1.79 -27.36
C ARG A 1 -28.77 -3.08 -26.58
N VAL A 2 -27.75 -3.68 -25.98
CA VAL A 2 -27.88 -4.93 -25.21
C VAL A 2 -27.70 -4.61 -23.72
N PRO A 3 -28.65 -4.94 -22.83
CA PRO A 3 -28.52 -4.68 -21.40
C PRO A 3 -27.51 -5.63 -20.74
N LEU A 4 -26.63 -5.10 -19.88
CA LEU A 4 -25.63 -5.88 -19.13
C LEU A 4 -26.03 -6.18 -17.68
N GLY A 5 -26.94 -5.39 -17.10
CA GLY A 5 -27.35 -5.54 -15.71
C GLY A 5 -27.99 -4.27 -15.15
N LYS A 6 -28.27 -4.29 -13.85
CA LYS A 6 -28.77 -3.14 -13.08
C LYS A 6 -27.75 -2.78 -11.99
N VAL A 7 -27.48 -1.49 -11.84
CA VAL A 7 -26.61 -0.95 -10.78
C VAL A 7 -27.48 -0.15 -9.80
N PRO A 8 -27.38 -0.39 -8.49
CA PRO A 8 -28.08 0.44 -7.49
C PRO A 8 -27.67 1.90 -7.62
N VAL A 9 -28.65 2.81 -7.60
CA VAL A 9 -28.42 4.25 -7.65
C VAL A 9 -28.51 4.82 -6.24
N MET A 10 -27.52 5.63 -5.86
CA MET A 10 -27.53 6.36 -4.59
C MET A 10 -28.60 7.47 -4.64
N LEU A 11 -29.39 7.59 -3.57
CA LEU A 11 -30.45 8.59 -3.50
C LEU A 11 -29.84 10.01 -3.55
N ARG A 12 -30.45 10.88 -4.36
CA ARG A 12 -30.01 12.26 -4.65
C ARG A 12 -28.65 12.42 -5.36
N SER A 13 -28.05 11.34 -5.86
CA SER A 13 -26.90 11.43 -6.80
C SER A 13 -27.32 11.98 -8.17
N GLU A 14 -26.38 12.41 -9.01
CA GLU A 14 -26.63 13.00 -10.34
C GLU A 14 -27.49 12.13 -11.27
N VAL A 15 -27.43 10.80 -11.11
CA VAL A 15 -28.19 9.83 -11.90
C VAL A 15 -29.52 9.42 -11.24
N CYS A 16 -29.84 9.98 -10.07
CA CYS A 16 -31.09 9.75 -9.36
C CYS A 16 -32.22 10.63 -9.89
N ARG A 17 -33.45 10.12 -9.89
CA ARG A 17 -34.66 10.87 -10.28
C ARG A 17 -34.92 12.13 -9.43
N LEU A 18 -34.39 12.17 -8.21
CA LEU A 18 -34.55 13.29 -7.28
C LEU A 18 -33.51 14.40 -7.46
N PHE A 19 -32.50 14.19 -8.32
CA PHE A 19 -31.44 15.18 -8.54
C PHE A 19 -32.00 16.49 -9.14
N GLY A 20 -31.60 17.63 -8.56
CA GLY A 20 -31.96 18.96 -9.06
C GLY A 20 -33.44 19.34 -8.96
N LYS A 21 -34.29 18.54 -8.32
CA LYS A 21 -35.70 18.87 -8.11
C LYS A 21 -35.89 19.92 -7.02
N TYR A 22 -36.87 20.81 -7.20
CA TYR A 22 -37.25 21.77 -6.16
C TYR A 22 -38.06 21.09 -5.06
N ASN A 23 -38.08 21.68 -3.86
CA ASN A 23 -38.77 21.13 -2.69
C ASN A 23 -40.25 20.81 -2.96
N LYS A 24 -40.94 21.60 -3.80
CA LYS A 24 -42.33 21.34 -4.18
C LYS A 24 -42.47 20.00 -4.94
N ASP A 25 -41.64 19.80 -5.97
CA ASP A 25 -41.65 18.57 -6.77
C ASP A 25 -41.26 17.33 -5.94
N ILE A 26 -40.41 17.50 -4.93
CA ILE A 26 -40.02 16.42 -3.99
C ILE A 26 -41.22 16.05 -3.10
N MET A 27 -41.95 17.04 -2.57
CA MET A 27 -43.17 16.80 -1.79
C MET A 27 -44.25 16.11 -2.64
N ASP A 28 -44.41 16.51 -3.90
CA ASP A 28 -45.36 15.89 -4.83
C ASP A 28 -45.03 14.41 -5.10
N LEU A 29 -43.75 14.04 -5.01
CA LEU A 29 -43.26 12.67 -5.10
C LEU A 29 -43.36 11.89 -3.77
N LYS A 30 -43.96 12.49 -2.72
CA LYS A 30 -44.08 11.93 -1.37
C LYS A 30 -42.74 11.66 -0.69
N GLU A 31 -41.71 12.41 -1.08
CA GLU A 31 -40.39 12.34 -0.48
C GLU A 31 -40.20 13.50 0.51
N CYS A 32 -39.33 13.31 1.50
CA CYS A 32 -39.01 14.36 2.45
C CYS A 32 -38.02 15.37 1.85
N PRO A 33 -38.34 16.68 1.82
CA PRO A 33 -37.39 17.70 1.34
C PRO A 33 -36.11 17.78 2.19
N GLN A 34 -36.20 17.47 3.48
CA GLN A 34 -35.09 17.52 4.45
C GLN A 34 -34.18 16.29 4.42
N ASP A 35 -34.59 15.19 3.77
CA ASP A 35 -33.69 14.04 3.58
C ASP A 35 -32.45 14.50 2.83
N GLN A 36 -31.24 14.12 3.23
CA GLN A 36 -30.01 14.51 2.53
C GLN A 36 -29.62 13.52 1.43
N GLY A 37 -30.20 12.31 1.42
CA GLY A 37 -29.79 11.24 0.52
C GLY A 37 -28.42 10.67 0.89
N GLY A 38 -27.68 10.15 -0.09
CA GLY A 38 -26.34 9.56 0.16
C GLY A 38 -26.36 8.08 0.57
N TYR A 39 -27.52 7.44 0.57
CA TYR A 39 -27.72 6.02 0.87
C TYR A 39 -28.36 5.30 -0.32
N PHE A 40 -28.36 3.97 -0.25
CA PHE A 40 -28.97 3.08 -1.23
C PHE A 40 -30.19 2.39 -0.64
N VAL A 41 -31.25 2.22 -1.43
CA VAL A 41 -32.40 1.39 -1.06
C VAL A 41 -32.27 0.05 -1.77
N ILE A 42 -31.96 -1.01 -1.02
CA ILE A 42 -31.76 -2.37 -1.53
C ILE A 42 -32.75 -3.29 -0.84
N ASN A 43 -33.62 -3.95 -1.60
CA ASN A 43 -34.67 -4.84 -1.09
C ASN A 43 -35.57 -4.18 -0.03
N GLY A 44 -35.91 -2.90 -0.22
CA GLY A 44 -36.74 -2.13 0.71
C GLY A 44 -36.04 -1.67 1.99
N SER A 45 -34.73 -1.94 2.14
CA SER A 45 -33.94 -1.46 3.27
C SER A 45 -32.94 -0.39 2.84
N GLU A 46 -32.77 0.62 3.68
CA GLU A 46 -31.76 1.66 3.51
C GLU A 46 -30.38 1.16 3.92
N LYS A 47 -29.36 1.49 3.12
CA LYS A 47 -27.98 1.05 3.29
C LYS A 47 -27.02 2.20 3.00
N VAL A 48 -26.14 2.48 3.95
CA VAL A 48 -25.06 3.47 3.80
C VAL A 48 -23.73 2.73 3.68
N LEU A 49 -22.86 3.19 2.77
CA LEU A 49 -21.49 2.68 2.70
C LEU A 49 -20.65 3.39 3.77
N LEU A 50 -20.05 2.60 4.66
CA LEU A 50 -19.11 3.12 5.64
C LEU A 50 -17.72 3.22 5.02
N ALA A 51 -17.13 4.41 5.08
CA ALA A 51 -15.74 4.61 4.69
C ALA A 51 -14.83 3.69 5.53
N GLN A 52 -13.91 3.01 4.86
CA GLN A 52 -12.94 2.13 5.50
C GLN A 52 -11.58 2.79 5.47
N GLU A 53 -11.02 3.04 6.64
CA GLU A 53 -9.64 3.51 6.75
C GLU A 53 -8.68 2.37 6.40
N ARG A 54 -7.66 2.70 5.61
CA ARG A 54 -6.57 1.79 5.24
C ARG A 54 -5.26 2.56 5.29
N ARG A 55 -4.15 1.85 5.48
CA ARG A 55 -2.82 2.45 5.34
C ARG A 55 -2.66 3.02 3.93
N ALA A 56 -1.98 4.16 3.84
CA ALA A 56 -1.67 4.78 2.57
C ALA A 56 -0.77 3.85 1.73
N ASN A 57 -1.11 3.70 0.45
CA ASN A 57 -0.25 3.02 -0.50
C ASN A 57 0.82 3.99 -1.02
N ASN A 58 1.87 3.45 -1.65
CA ASN A 58 2.99 4.21 -2.23
C ASN A 58 3.77 5.07 -1.22
N LEU A 59 3.66 4.74 0.07
CA LEU A 59 4.45 5.33 1.15
C LEU A 59 5.28 4.24 1.83
N VAL A 60 6.52 4.58 2.17
CA VAL A 60 7.42 3.68 2.91
C VAL A 60 7.18 3.87 4.40
N PHE A 61 6.79 2.79 5.08
CA PHE A 61 6.67 2.76 6.54
C PHE A 61 7.82 1.97 7.14
N VAL A 62 8.45 2.50 8.17
CA VAL A 62 9.55 1.83 8.89
C VAL A 62 9.12 1.53 10.32
N PHE A 63 9.21 0.26 10.71
CA PHE A 63 8.86 -0.23 12.03
C PHE A 63 10.08 -0.81 12.73
N LYS A 64 10.30 -0.39 13.98
CA LYS A 64 11.25 -1.04 14.88
C LYS A 64 10.58 -2.24 15.55
N LYS A 65 11.25 -3.39 15.54
CA LYS A 65 10.81 -4.60 16.24
C LYS A 65 11.65 -4.75 17.51
N THR A 66 10.99 -4.97 18.64
CA THR A 66 11.65 -5.15 19.93
C THR A 66 12.13 -6.59 20.15
N LEU A 67 11.46 -7.56 19.53
CA LEU A 67 11.73 -9.00 19.67
C LEU A 67 11.67 -9.68 18.31
N GLY A 68 12.51 -10.71 18.13
CA GLY A 68 12.50 -11.58 16.96
C GLY A 68 13.76 -11.47 16.08
N LYS A 69 13.70 -12.15 14.93
CA LYS A 69 14.83 -12.31 14.00
C LYS A 69 15.31 -10.98 13.39
N PHE A 70 14.40 -10.04 13.18
CA PHE A 70 14.67 -8.76 12.54
C PHE A 70 14.53 -7.60 13.53
N ALA A 71 15.47 -6.65 13.48
CA ALA A 71 15.46 -5.46 14.32
C ALA A 71 14.56 -4.35 13.72
N TYR A 72 14.57 -4.22 12.39
CA TYR A 72 13.74 -3.24 11.67
C TYR A 72 13.05 -3.91 10.49
N MET A 73 11.87 -3.40 10.15
CA MET A 73 11.11 -3.81 8.99
C MET A 73 10.54 -2.57 8.32
N ALA A 74 10.90 -2.34 7.06
CA ALA A 74 10.25 -1.39 6.20
C ALA A 74 9.25 -2.10 5.29
N GLU A 75 8.08 -1.50 5.07
CA GLU A 75 7.08 -2.00 4.12
C GLU A 75 6.66 -0.89 3.16
N VAL A 76 6.36 -1.27 1.93
CA VAL A 76 5.73 -0.40 0.93
C VAL A 76 4.67 -1.20 0.16
N GLY A 77 3.42 -0.75 0.26
CA GLY A 77 2.30 -1.26 -0.54
C GLY A 77 2.19 -0.47 -1.83
N SER A 78 2.67 -1.01 -2.94
CA SER A 78 2.68 -0.28 -4.22
C SER A 78 1.37 -0.48 -4.98
N GLN A 79 0.69 0.61 -5.36
CA GLN A 79 -0.55 0.58 -6.13
C GLN A 79 -0.50 1.57 -7.29
N VAL A 80 -0.82 1.09 -8.49
CA VAL A 80 -0.93 1.93 -9.70
C VAL A 80 -2.14 2.85 -9.59
N GLU A 81 -1.96 4.15 -9.87
CA GLU A 81 -3.01 5.17 -9.73
C GLU A 81 -4.30 4.87 -10.49
N LYS A 82 -4.19 4.27 -11.68
CA LYS A 82 -5.32 3.92 -12.56
C LYS A 82 -5.51 2.41 -12.69
N GLY A 83 -5.34 1.67 -11.59
CA GLY A 83 -5.42 0.21 -11.58
C GLY A 83 -6.34 -0.35 -10.51
N ASN A 84 -7.17 -1.33 -10.89
CA ASN A 84 -7.95 -2.14 -9.96
C ASN A 84 -7.16 -3.31 -9.35
N LYS A 85 -5.86 -3.41 -9.63
CA LYS A 85 -5.01 -4.45 -9.06
C LYS A 85 -4.81 -4.18 -7.56
N PRO A 86 -4.86 -5.21 -6.69
CA PRO A 86 -4.56 -5.04 -5.29
C PRO A 86 -3.11 -4.53 -5.11
N PRO A 87 -2.83 -3.77 -4.03
CA PRO A 87 -1.49 -3.30 -3.76
C PRO A 87 -0.49 -4.45 -3.65
N SER A 88 0.65 -4.28 -4.30
CA SER A 88 1.76 -5.23 -4.28
C SER A 88 2.73 -4.82 -3.18
N THR A 89 2.81 -5.61 -2.11
CA THR A 89 3.62 -5.25 -0.92
C THR A 89 5.02 -5.82 -0.99
N LEU A 90 6.01 -4.94 -0.83
CA LEU A 90 7.41 -5.30 -0.64
C LEU A 90 7.79 -5.07 0.82
N TYR A 91 8.56 -6.00 1.40
CA TYR A 91 9.14 -5.85 2.72
C TYR A 91 10.66 -5.83 2.64
N MET A 92 11.28 -4.91 3.37
CA MET A 92 12.71 -4.89 3.62
C MET A 92 12.95 -5.11 5.11
N LYS A 93 13.80 -6.05 5.47
CA LYS A 93 14.01 -6.48 6.85
C LYS A 93 15.50 -6.42 7.17
N LEU A 94 15.84 -5.82 8.31
CA LEU A 94 17.20 -5.79 8.83
C LEU A 94 17.33 -6.87 9.90
N TRP A 95 18.24 -7.82 9.70
CA TRP A 95 18.53 -8.85 10.70
C TRP A 95 19.02 -8.23 12.00
N ASN A 96 18.60 -8.81 13.12
CA ASN A 96 19.20 -8.48 14.40
C ASN A 96 20.62 -9.09 14.43
N ARG A 97 21.60 -8.27 14.79
CA ARG A 97 23.03 -8.63 14.84
C ARG A 97 23.29 -9.89 15.68
N GLU A 98 22.52 -10.09 16.73
CA GLU A 98 22.63 -11.26 17.63
C GLU A 98 22.05 -12.54 17.01
N ASN A 99 21.07 -12.41 16.11
CA ASN A 99 20.33 -13.54 15.55
C ASN A 99 20.90 -14.06 14.22
N ASN A 100 21.83 -13.32 13.60
CA ASN A 100 22.54 -13.77 12.40
C ASN A 100 24.04 -13.86 12.71
N ALA A 101 24.43 -14.94 13.39
CA ALA A 101 25.80 -15.17 13.82
C ALA A 101 26.81 -15.35 12.65
N ARG A 102 26.34 -15.62 11.43
CA ARG A 102 27.20 -15.77 10.24
C ARG A 102 27.50 -14.45 9.55
N PHE A 103 26.48 -13.62 9.34
CA PHE A 103 26.59 -12.41 8.51
C PHE A 103 26.21 -11.13 9.25
N GLY A 104 25.93 -11.17 10.55
CA GLY A 104 25.60 -9.98 11.34
C GLY A 104 24.32 -9.27 10.89
N ALA A 105 24.30 -7.94 10.98
CA ALA A 105 23.13 -7.13 10.63
C ALA A 105 23.02 -6.95 9.11
N SER A 106 22.52 -7.98 8.41
CA SER A 106 22.29 -7.95 6.96
C SER A 106 20.86 -7.56 6.57
N VAL A 107 20.69 -7.00 5.37
CA VAL A 107 19.39 -6.55 4.84
C VAL A 107 18.86 -7.55 3.82
N VAL A 108 17.64 -8.04 4.06
CA VAL A 108 16.93 -8.95 3.17
C VAL A 108 15.59 -8.39 2.72
N LEU A 109 15.17 -8.77 1.52
CA LEU A 109 13.93 -8.37 0.90
C LEU A 109 12.97 -9.55 0.81
N THR A 110 11.68 -9.29 1.05
CA THR A 110 10.58 -10.20 0.69
C THR A 110 9.84 -9.57 -0.48
N LEU A 111 10.04 -10.13 -1.67
CA LEU A 111 9.35 -9.68 -2.88
C LEU A 111 7.93 -10.25 -2.93
N PRO A 112 6.98 -9.53 -3.56
CA PRO A 112 5.66 -10.05 -3.83
C PRO A 112 5.74 -11.41 -4.54
N TYR A 113 4.94 -12.38 -4.09
CA TYR A 113 4.85 -13.73 -4.66
C TYR A 113 6.11 -14.60 -4.55
N VAL A 114 7.19 -14.11 -3.90
CA VAL A 114 8.39 -14.90 -3.65
C VAL A 114 8.40 -15.39 -2.21
N ARG A 115 8.52 -16.71 -2.02
CA ARG A 115 8.44 -17.34 -0.68
C ARG A 115 9.71 -17.19 0.16
N LYS A 116 10.87 -17.10 -0.49
CA LYS A 116 12.16 -16.98 0.19
C LYS A 116 12.57 -15.52 0.28
N GLU A 117 13.25 -15.18 1.37
CA GLU A 117 13.89 -13.88 1.53
C GLU A 117 15.15 -13.85 0.65
N ILE A 118 15.39 -12.69 0.04
CA ILE A 118 16.49 -12.49 -0.91
C ILE A 118 17.37 -11.34 -0.37
N PRO A 119 18.69 -11.54 -0.22
CA PRO A 119 19.63 -10.46 0.11
C PRO A 119 19.49 -9.26 -0.83
N ILE A 120 19.60 -8.05 -0.27
CA ILE A 120 19.42 -6.80 -1.02
C ILE A 120 20.36 -6.69 -2.23
N VAL A 121 21.60 -7.14 -2.08
CA VAL A 121 22.64 -7.08 -3.12
C VAL A 121 22.26 -7.93 -4.34
N ILE A 122 21.68 -9.12 -4.12
CA ILE A 122 21.22 -9.98 -5.20
C ILE A 122 20.11 -9.29 -6.01
N VAL A 123 19.23 -8.54 -5.35
CA VAL A 123 18.17 -7.79 -6.03
C VAL A 123 18.76 -6.64 -6.87
N PHE A 124 19.74 -5.88 -6.35
CA PHE A 124 20.42 -4.84 -7.14
C PHE A 124 21.14 -5.41 -8.36
N ARG A 125 21.88 -6.52 -8.19
CA ARG A 125 22.55 -7.19 -9.31
C ARG A 125 21.56 -7.71 -10.34
N ALA A 126 20.42 -8.25 -9.92
CA ALA A 126 19.35 -8.68 -10.82
C ALA A 126 18.70 -7.51 -11.61
N LEU A 127 18.77 -6.29 -11.07
CA LEU A 127 18.33 -5.06 -11.77
C LEU A 127 19.41 -4.49 -12.70
N GLY A 128 20.60 -5.09 -12.77
CA GLY A 128 21.70 -4.69 -13.64
C GLY A 128 22.77 -3.82 -12.98
N ILE A 129 22.71 -3.60 -11.67
CA ILE A 129 23.73 -2.85 -10.93
C ILE A 129 24.69 -3.86 -10.30
N GLU A 130 25.79 -4.15 -10.99
CA GLU A 130 26.70 -5.24 -10.64
C GLU A 130 27.81 -4.82 -9.65
N SER A 131 28.29 -3.58 -9.78
CA SER A 131 29.39 -3.05 -8.98
C SER A 131 28.94 -2.74 -7.55
N ASP A 132 29.62 -3.31 -6.54
CA ASP A 132 29.32 -3.06 -5.12
C ASP A 132 29.39 -1.57 -4.78
N ARG A 133 30.30 -0.84 -5.44
CA ARG A 133 30.40 0.61 -5.30
C ARG A 133 29.14 1.31 -5.80
N GLU A 134 28.62 0.92 -6.97
CA GLU A 134 27.39 1.51 -7.51
C GLU A 134 26.19 1.19 -6.63
N ILE A 135 26.09 -0.05 -6.12
CA ILE A 135 25.05 -0.44 -5.17
C ILE A 135 25.08 0.48 -3.93
N LEU A 136 26.27 0.72 -3.38
CA LEU A 136 26.45 1.61 -2.23
C LEU A 136 26.09 3.06 -2.56
N GLU A 137 26.43 3.56 -3.74
CA GLU A 137 26.06 4.90 -4.22
C GLU A 137 24.53 5.08 -4.37
N HIS A 138 23.78 4.00 -4.64
CA HIS A 138 22.32 4.03 -4.70
C HIS A 138 21.64 4.01 -3.32
N ILE A 139 22.30 3.47 -2.29
CA ILE A 139 21.73 3.33 -0.94
C ILE A 139 22.18 4.48 -0.04
N VAL A 140 23.48 4.81 -0.09
CA VAL A 140 24.13 5.76 0.82
C VAL A 140 24.34 7.08 0.09
N TYR A 141 23.69 8.14 0.58
CA TYR A 141 23.81 9.48 -0.02
C TYR A 141 25.23 10.05 0.05
N ASN A 142 26.01 9.70 1.07
CA ASN A 142 27.39 10.16 1.26
C ASN A 142 28.32 9.00 1.65
N LEU A 143 29.16 8.55 0.72
CA LEU A 143 30.13 7.46 0.94
C LEU A 143 31.19 7.76 2.01
N LYS A 144 31.33 9.00 2.46
CA LYS A 144 32.23 9.36 3.57
C LYS A 144 31.65 9.03 4.95
N ASP A 145 30.36 8.68 5.02
CA ASP A 145 29.73 8.22 6.27
C ASP A 145 30.17 6.80 6.58
N VAL A 146 31.25 6.68 7.36
CA VAL A 146 31.84 5.40 7.76
C VAL A 146 30.81 4.53 8.52
N GLN A 147 29.95 5.13 9.33
CA GLN A 147 28.97 4.37 10.13
C GLN A 147 27.94 3.68 9.24
N MET A 148 27.43 4.38 8.23
CA MET A 148 26.46 3.81 7.30
C MET A 148 27.08 2.76 6.37
N MET A 149 28.33 2.98 5.94
CA MET A 149 29.09 2.01 5.15
C MET A 149 29.38 0.73 5.95
N GLU A 150 29.79 0.86 7.21
CA GLU A 150 30.01 -0.30 8.10
C GLU A 150 28.72 -1.06 8.40
N ALA A 151 27.58 -0.36 8.48
CA ALA A 151 26.28 -1.00 8.70
C ALA A 151 25.82 -1.86 7.50
N LEU A 152 26.17 -1.47 6.27
CA LEU A 152 25.80 -2.20 5.04
C LEU A 152 26.80 -3.29 4.65
N ARG A 153 28.05 -3.19 5.09
CA ARG A 153 29.11 -4.17 4.81
C ARG A 153 28.68 -5.64 4.97
N PRO A 154 27.97 -6.03 6.05
CA PRO A 154 27.59 -7.43 6.22
C PRO A 154 26.56 -7.93 5.20
N SER A 155 25.87 -7.02 4.50
CA SER A 155 24.97 -7.37 3.39
C SER A 155 25.70 -7.55 2.06
N LEU A 156 26.90 -6.96 1.89
CA LEU A 156 27.76 -7.13 0.71
C LEU A 156 28.55 -8.45 0.76
N ASP A 157 28.91 -8.87 1.97
CA ASP A 157 29.69 -10.09 2.22
C ASP A 157 28.83 -11.38 2.30
N GLU A 158 27.50 -11.27 2.21
CA GLU A 158 26.51 -12.37 2.25
C GLU A 158 26.31 -13.05 0.88
#